data_AF-A0A975QMP8-F1
#
_entry.id   AF-A0A975QMP8-F1
#
_cell.length_a   1.000
_cell.length_b   1.000
_cell.length_c   1.000
_cell.angle_alpha   90.00
_cell.angle_beta   90.00
_cell.angle_gamma   90.00
#
_symmetry.space_group_name_H-M   'P 1'
#
loop_
_entity.id
_entity.type
_entity.pdbx_description
1 polymer ?
#
loop_
_entity_poly.entity_id
_entity_poly.type
_entity_poly.pdbx_seq_one_letter_code
_entity_poly.pdbx_strand_id
1 'polypeptide(L)'
;MIIEIDSKKLWYHGSNKKFNLLREGSTITQWKELAEAFSHKPTRLSETDGKIFHNGVEKGFLYIIDEPIEVDIDTYNHPMSSMYENAEFLTKRPLKVKLIKEL
;
A
#
# COMPACT_ATOMS: atom_id res chain seq x y z
N MET A 1 -1.66 -4.75 -17.64
CA MET A 1 -1.56 -3.27 -17.54
C MET A 1 -0.42 -2.97 -16.59
N ILE A 2 0.30 -1.86 -16.79
CA ILE A 2 1.41 -1.42 -15.93
C ILE A 2 0.98 -0.11 -15.29
N ILE A 3 1.16 0.03 -13.99
CA ILE A 3 0.94 1.30 -13.30
C ILE A 3 2.22 2.13 -13.41
N GLU A 4 2.09 3.36 -13.91
CA GLU A 4 3.20 4.30 -13.95
C GLU A 4 3.48 4.85 -12.55
N ILE A 5 4.72 4.69 -12.10
CA ILE A 5 5.19 5.22 -10.82
C ILE A 5 5.71 6.64 -11.01
N ASP A 6 5.23 7.54 -10.17
CA ASP A 6 5.59 8.95 -10.20
C ASP A 6 6.29 9.31 -8.89
N SER A 7 7.53 9.81 -8.98
CA SER A 7 8.32 10.21 -7.81
C SER A 7 7.68 11.37 -7.01
N LYS A 8 6.71 12.07 -7.59
CA LYS A 8 5.96 13.15 -6.94
C LYS A 8 4.68 12.68 -6.26
N LYS A 9 4.23 11.43 -6.51
CA LYS A 9 3.04 10.86 -5.88
C LYS A 9 3.34 10.30 -4.50
N LEU A 10 2.32 10.35 -3.64
CA LEU A 10 2.37 9.78 -2.32
C LEU A 10 2.34 8.25 -2.39
N TRP A 11 3.04 7.64 -1.44
CA TRP A 11 2.94 6.21 -1.15
C TRP A 11 1.99 5.98 0.01
N TYR A 12 1.11 5.00 -0.15
CA TYR A 12 0.09 4.65 0.81
C TYR A 12 0.34 3.28 1.43
N HIS A 13 -0.12 3.13 2.68
CA HIS A 13 -0.18 1.86 3.37
C HIS A 13 -1.52 1.72 4.09
N GLY A 14 -2.12 0.55 4.00
CA GLY A 14 -3.36 0.20 4.70
C GLY A 14 -3.11 -0.79 5.84
N SER A 15 -3.67 -0.52 7.02
CA SER A 15 -3.61 -1.45 8.15
C SER A 15 -4.82 -1.34 9.06
N ASN A 16 -5.14 -2.42 9.77
CA ASN A 16 -6.16 -2.41 10.83
C ASN A 16 -5.60 -2.03 12.21
N LYS A 17 -4.37 -1.50 12.26
CA LYS A 17 -3.69 -1.10 13.51
C LYS A 17 -3.18 0.33 13.40
N LYS A 18 -3.06 1.00 14.56
CA LYS A 18 -2.42 2.32 14.71
C LYS A 18 -0.93 2.20 15.01
N PHE A 19 -0.11 2.92 14.25
CA PHE A 19 1.35 3.01 14.43
C PHE A 19 1.90 4.23 13.68
N ASN A 20 3.16 4.57 13.95
CA ASN A 20 3.90 5.65 13.30
C ASN A 20 5.18 5.17 12.57
N LEU A 21 5.50 3.88 12.69
CA LEU A 21 6.64 3.25 12.03
C LEU A 21 6.18 1.97 11.34
N LEU A 22 6.27 1.95 10.02
CA LEU A 22 6.05 0.78 9.18
C LEU A 22 7.29 -0.12 9.23
N ARG A 23 7.09 -1.42 9.35
CA ARG A 23 8.19 -2.40 9.40
C ARG A 23 8.71 -2.67 7.99
N GLU A 24 9.98 -3.02 7.88
CA GLU A 24 10.54 -3.62 6.65
C GLU A 24 9.69 -4.84 6.21
N GLY A 25 9.61 -5.05 4.89
CA GLY A 25 8.79 -6.09 4.29
C GLY A 25 7.29 -5.80 4.31
N SER A 26 6.89 -4.58 4.67
CA SER A 26 5.49 -4.16 4.54
C SER A 26 5.18 -3.69 3.12
N THR A 27 3.96 -3.97 2.66
CA THR A 27 3.45 -3.54 1.36
C THR A 27 3.07 -2.06 1.35
N ILE A 28 3.45 -1.34 0.31
CA ILE A 28 3.04 0.04 0.01
C ILE A 28 2.61 0.15 -1.45
N THR A 29 1.83 1.17 -1.78
CA THR A 29 1.32 1.38 -3.15
C THR A 29 1.07 2.86 -3.43
N GLN A 30 1.20 3.30 -4.69
CA GLN A 30 0.71 4.61 -5.13
C GLN A 30 -0.79 4.60 -5.49
N TRP A 31 -1.43 3.42 -5.47
CA TRP A 31 -2.85 3.26 -5.67
C TRP A 31 -3.60 3.36 -4.33
N LYS A 32 -4.16 4.53 -4.05
CA LYS A 32 -4.83 4.81 -2.77
C LYS A 32 -5.94 3.82 -2.45
N GLU A 33 -6.85 3.55 -3.38
CA GLU A 33 -8.00 2.67 -3.19
C GLU A 33 -7.57 1.23 -2.87
N LEU A 34 -6.45 0.78 -3.43
CA LEU A 34 -5.87 -0.53 -3.10
C LEU A 34 -5.37 -0.57 -1.64
N ALA A 35 -4.70 0.49 -1.17
CA ALA A 35 -4.30 0.60 0.22
C ALA A 35 -5.51 0.66 1.18
N GLU A 36 -6.56 1.42 0.81
CA GLU A 36 -7.81 1.47 1.59
C GLU A 36 -8.41 0.06 1.71
N ALA A 37 -8.52 -0.69 0.62
CA ALA A 37 -9.04 -2.06 0.62
C ALA A 37 -8.24 -3.03 1.50
N PHE A 38 -6.90 -3.01 1.41
CA PHE A 38 -6.04 -3.86 2.24
C PHE A 38 -6.10 -3.51 3.73
N SER A 39 -6.45 -2.27 4.09
CA SER A 39 -6.54 -1.84 5.48
C SER A 39 -7.58 -2.64 6.28
N HIS A 40 -8.60 -3.16 5.61
CA HIS A 40 -9.69 -3.94 6.19
C HIS A 40 -9.36 -5.44 6.39
N LYS A 41 -8.09 -5.84 6.22
CA LYS A 41 -7.61 -7.25 6.31
C LYS A 41 -8.46 -8.24 5.51
N PRO A 42 -8.65 -8.00 4.21
CA PRO A 42 -9.36 -8.96 3.37
C PRO A 42 -8.61 -10.29 3.30
N THR A 43 -9.37 -11.39 3.21
CA THR A 43 -8.84 -12.70 2.82
C THR A 43 -8.92 -12.90 1.31
N ARG A 44 -9.75 -12.11 0.62
CA ARG A 44 -9.87 -12.06 -0.83
C ARG A 44 -9.96 -10.60 -1.28
N LEU A 45 -9.12 -10.25 -2.23
CA LEU A 45 -9.13 -8.96 -2.92
C LEU A 45 -8.90 -9.23 -4.40
N SER A 46 -9.67 -8.55 -5.25
CA SER A 46 -9.55 -8.62 -6.70
C SER A 46 -9.69 -7.25 -7.31
N GLU A 47 -9.09 -7.08 -8.47
CA GLU A 47 -9.22 -5.90 -9.30
C GLU A 47 -9.95 -6.27 -10.60
N THR A 48 -10.84 -5.40 -11.07
CA THR A 48 -11.52 -5.53 -12.36
C THR A 48 -11.84 -4.15 -12.92
N ASP A 49 -11.31 -3.84 -14.11
CA ASP A 49 -11.50 -2.55 -14.81
C ASP A 49 -11.19 -1.31 -13.95
N GLY A 50 -10.10 -1.36 -13.19
CA GLY A 50 -9.65 -0.30 -12.29
C GLY A 50 -10.46 -0.21 -11.00
N LYS A 51 -11.33 -1.17 -10.70
CA LYS A 51 -12.12 -1.22 -9.47
C LYS A 51 -11.62 -2.32 -8.55
N ILE A 52 -11.44 -1.97 -7.28
CA ILE A 52 -11.03 -2.91 -6.23
C ILE A 52 -12.27 -3.48 -5.54
N PHE A 53 -12.30 -4.80 -5.40
CA PHE A 53 -13.30 -5.54 -4.65
C PHE A 53 -12.61 -6.35 -3.56
N HIS A 54 -13.14 -6.32 -2.34
CA HIS A 54 -12.57 -7.05 -1.22
C HIS A 54 -13.64 -7.50 -0.23
N ASN A 55 -13.31 -8.52 0.58
CA ASN A 55 -14.19 -9.04 1.62
C ASN A 55 -13.74 -8.67 3.06
N GLY A 56 -12.76 -7.79 3.20
CA GLY A 56 -12.28 -7.30 4.50
C GLY A 56 -13.36 -6.52 5.24
N VAL A 57 -13.42 -6.70 6.56
CA VAL A 57 -14.41 -6.08 7.47
C VAL A 57 -13.81 -5.42 8.70
N GLU A 58 -12.50 -5.58 8.91
CA GLU A 58 -11.80 -4.96 10.04
C GLU A 58 -11.81 -3.44 9.91
N LYS A 59 -11.76 -2.72 11.04
CA LYS A 59 -11.60 -1.25 11.01
C LYS A 59 -10.30 -0.89 10.30
N GLY A 60 -10.38 0.00 9.30
CA GLY A 60 -9.25 0.35 8.46
C GLY A 60 -8.59 1.67 8.87
N PHE A 61 -7.29 1.77 8.63
CA PHE A 61 -6.52 3.00 8.78
C PHE A 61 -5.64 3.18 7.55
N LEU A 62 -5.69 4.37 6.96
CA LEU A 62 -4.90 4.73 5.80
C LEU A 62 -3.75 5.65 6.21
N TYR A 63 -2.55 5.29 5.77
CA TYR A 63 -1.32 6.01 6.03
C TYR A 63 -0.68 6.50 4.74
N ILE A 64 0.14 7.54 4.87
CA ILE A 64 1.15 7.92 3.89
C ILE A 64 2.55 7.67 4.44
N ILE A 65 3.52 7.41 3.57
CA ILE A 65 4.94 7.47 3.93
C ILE A 65 5.31 8.93 4.20
N ASP A 66 5.82 9.21 5.39
CA ASP A 66 6.10 10.57 5.90
C ASP A 66 7.61 10.85 5.95
N GLU A 67 8.31 10.36 4.93
CA GLU A 67 9.73 10.59 4.71
C GLU A 67 10.09 10.33 3.23
N PRO A 68 11.25 10.81 2.75
CA PRO A 68 11.73 10.47 1.41
C PRO A 68 11.87 8.96 1.23
N ILE A 69 11.46 8.50 0.04
CA ILE A 69 11.54 7.10 -0.36
C ILE A 69 11.94 7.02 -1.82
N GLU A 70 12.92 6.17 -2.12
CA GLU A 70 13.40 5.93 -3.48
C GLU A 70 13.05 4.51 -3.95
N VAL A 71 12.47 4.41 -5.13
CA VAL A 71 12.10 3.12 -5.75
C VAL A 71 13.36 2.34 -6.07
N ASP A 72 13.31 1.02 -5.92
CA ASP A 72 14.43 0.08 -6.13
C ASP A 72 15.60 0.21 -5.13
N ILE A 73 15.72 1.34 -4.42
CA ILE A 73 16.65 1.51 -3.29
C ILE A 73 15.99 1.13 -1.97
N ASP A 74 14.86 1.75 -1.65
CA ASP A 74 14.11 1.53 -0.42
C ASP A 74 13.00 0.51 -0.58
N THR A 75 12.68 0.14 -1.82
CA THR A 75 11.58 -0.77 -2.15
C THR A 75 11.97 -1.75 -3.24
N TYR A 76 11.10 -2.74 -3.47
CA TYR A 76 11.13 -3.61 -4.64
C TYR A 76 9.70 -4.04 -4.98
N ASN A 77 9.44 -4.35 -6.24
CA ASN A 77 8.14 -4.83 -6.69
C ASN A 77 7.73 -6.09 -5.90
N HIS A 78 6.45 -6.17 -5.54
CA HIS A 78 5.93 -7.31 -4.78
C HIS A 78 5.99 -8.59 -5.65
N PRO A 79 6.83 -9.59 -5.31
CA PRO A 79 7.23 -10.66 -6.25
C PRO A 79 6.11 -11.66 -6.56
N MET A 80 5.05 -11.69 -5.75
CA MET A 80 3.92 -12.60 -5.90
C MET A 80 2.58 -11.85 -5.96
N SER A 81 2.57 -10.62 -6.47
CA SER A 81 1.29 -9.91 -6.68
C SER A 81 0.59 -10.43 -7.94
N SER A 82 -0.73 -10.61 -7.85
CA SER A 82 -1.60 -10.84 -9.00
C SER A 82 -2.20 -9.54 -9.56
N MET A 83 -1.84 -8.38 -8.99
CA MET A 83 -2.25 -7.07 -9.47
C MET A 83 -1.43 -6.68 -10.71
N TYR A 84 -1.75 -5.50 -11.27
CA TYR A 84 -0.93 -4.89 -12.30
C TYR A 84 0.52 -4.69 -11.84
N GLU A 85 1.45 -4.75 -12.80
CA GLU A 85 2.84 -4.43 -12.53
C GLU A 85 2.95 -3.03 -11.92
N ASN A 86 3.81 -2.88 -10.90
CA ASN A 86 3.95 -1.68 -10.07
C ASN A 86 2.72 -1.29 -9.23
N ALA A 87 1.73 -2.17 -9.07
CA ALA A 87 0.62 -1.90 -8.15
C ALA A 87 1.06 -1.97 -6.68
N GLU A 88 2.03 -2.82 -6.35
CA GLU A 88 2.43 -3.10 -4.97
C GLU A 88 3.94 -3.24 -4.86
N PHE A 89 4.50 -2.63 -3.82
CA PHE A 89 5.92 -2.70 -3.50
C PHE A 89 6.10 -3.15 -2.06
N LEU A 90 7.18 -3.88 -1.81
CA LEU A 90 7.64 -4.20 -0.46
C LEU A 90 8.77 -3.26 -0.05
N THR A 91 8.75 -2.85 1.21
CA THR A 91 9.79 -2.01 1.82
C THR A 91 11.04 -2.80 2.16
N LYS A 92 12.22 -2.22 1.98
CA LYS A 92 13.55 -2.79 2.32
C LYS A 92 14.11 -2.26 3.64
N ARG A 93 13.40 -1.34 4.28
CA ARG A 93 13.73 -0.78 5.60
C ARG A 93 12.47 -0.30 6.31
N PRO A 94 12.53 -0.04 7.62
CA PRO A 94 11.46 0.66 8.31
C PRO A 94 11.24 2.07 7.76
N LEU A 95 9.99 2.51 7.70
CA LEU A 95 9.59 3.83 7.19
C LEU A 95 8.63 4.52 8.17
N LYS A 96 8.83 5.81 8.41
CA LYS A 96 7.88 6.66 9.12
C LYS A 96 6.61 6.81 8.32
N VAL A 97 5.50 6.75 9.02
CA VAL A 97 4.18 6.90 8.43
C VAL A 97 3.35 7.90 9.20
N LYS A 98 2.46 8.55 8.46
CA LYS A 98 1.46 9.47 9.01
C LYS A 98 0.07 8.97 8.69
N LEU A 99 -0.75 8.81 9.73
CA LEU A 99 -2.18 8.48 9.58
C LEU A 99 -2.88 9.66 8.91
N ILE A 100 -3.66 9.39 7.86
CA ILE A 100 -4.42 10.41 7.14
C ILE A 100 -5.93 10.19 7.15
N LYS A 101 -6.40 8.97 7.44
CA LYS A 101 -7.84 8.64 7.44
C LYS A 101 -8.13 7.38 8.27
N GLU A 102 -9.25 7.39 8.99
CA GLU A 102 -9.88 6.18 9.56
C GLU A 102 -11.01 5.72 8.62
N LEU A 103 -11.13 4.41 8.41
CA LEU A 103 -12.04 3.76 7.45
C LEU A 103 -12.95 2.74 8.14
#